data_AF-A0A2V8IV81-F1
#
_entry.id   AF-A0A2V8IV81-F1
#
_cell.length_a   1.000
_cell.length_b   1.000
_cell.length_c   1.000
_cell.angle_alpha   90.00
_cell.angle_beta   90.00
_cell.angle_gamma   90.00
#
_symmetry.space_group_name_H-M   'P 1'
#
loop_
_entity.id
_entity.type
_entity.pdbx_description
1 polymer ?
#
loop_
_entity_poly.entity_id
_entity_poly.type
_entity_poly.pdbx_seq_one_letter_code
_entity_poly.pdbx_strand_id
1 'polypeptide(L)' 'MADNPRIEELRRRVLADPASIAFAALAEEYRRSGNYAEAIETCRTGLQRHPSYISARVTLGRALIETAQYED' A
#
# COMPACT_ATOMS: atom_id res chain seq x y z
N MET A 1 18.92 5.84 3.66
CA MET A 1 17.48 5.63 3.53
C MET A 1 17.30 4.56 2.49
N ALA A 2 16.74 3.40 2.88
CA ALA A 2 16.75 2.22 2.04
C ALA A 2 15.88 2.46 0.80
N ASP A 3 16.54 2.70 -0.33
CA ASP A 3 15.97 2.61 -1.67
C ASP A 3 15.54 1.15 -1.84
N ASN A 4 14.29 0.82 -1.49
CA ASN A 4 13.75 -0.50 -1.78
C ASN A 4 13.40 -0.47 -3.27
N PRO A 5 14.22 -1.09 -4.16
CA PRO A 5 14.03 -0.99 -5.61
C PRO A 5 12.66 -1.50 -6.04
N ARG A 6 12.06 -2.40 -5.24
CA ARG A 6 10.72 -2.92 -5.46
C ARG A 6 9.63 -1.88 -5.22
N ILE A 7 9.76 -1.05 -4.19
CA ILE A 7 8.82 0.05 -3.91
C ILE A 7 8.86 1.06 -5.05
N GLU A 8 10.06 1.43 -5.51
CA GLU A 8 10.21 2.40 -6.60
C GLU A 8 9.65 1.87 -7.94
N GLU A 9 9.91 0.60 -8.27
CA GLU A 9 9.33 -0.05 -9.46
C GLU A 9 7.79 -0.05 -9.41
N LEU A 10 7.23 -0.48 -8.26
CA LEU A 10 5.78 -0.54 -8.07
C LEU A 10 5.15 0.86 -8.09
N ARG A 11 5.82 1.85 -7.51
CA ARG A 11 5.39 3.26 -7.54
C ARG A 11 5.32 3.77 -8.97
N ARG A 12 6.37 3.55 -9.79
CA ARG A 12 6.35 3.93 -11.21
C ARG A 12 5.21 3.26 -11.96
N ARG A 13 4.94 1.99 -11.68
CA ARG A 13 3.84 1.25 -12.31
C ARG A 13 2.48 1.83 -11.96
N VAL A 14 2.26 2.17 -10.68
CA VAL A 14 1.01 2.81 -10.22
C VAL A 14 0.87 4.22 -10.76
N LEU A 15 1.97 4.96 -10.92
CA LEU A 15 1.95 6.29 -11.53
C LEU A 15 1.66 6.24 -13.04
N ALA A 16 2.22 5.25 -13.74
CA ALA A 16 1.99 5.06 -15.18
C ALA A 16 0.57 4.56 -15.47
N ASP A 17 0.04 3.66 -14.64
CA ASP A 17 -1.33 3.19 -14.70
C ASP A 17 -1.98 3.24 -13.31
N PRO A 18 -2.67 4.35 -13.00
CA PRO A 18 -3.37 4.50 -11.73
C PRO A 18 -4.56 3.55 -11.54
N ALA A 19 -5.02 2.88 -12.61
CA ALA A 19 -6.00 1.80 -12.55
C ALA A 19 -5.33 0.42 -12.42
N SER A 20 -4.01 0.33 -12.31
CA SER A 20 -3.33 -0.94 -12.12
C SER A 20 -3.56 -1.49 -10.72
N ILE A 21 -3.80 -2.79 -10.58
CA ILE A 21 -3.84 -3.50 -9.28
C ILE A 21 -2.49 -3.53 -8.55
N ALA A 22 -1.42 -3.02 -9.18
CA ALA A 22 -0.08 -2.90 -8.61
C ALA A 22 -0.04 -2.09 -7.29
N PHE A 23 -1.05 -1.25 -7.04
CA PHE A 23 -1.15 -0.50 -5.78
C PHE A 23 -1.21 -1.42 -4.55
N ALA A 24 -1.79 -2.61 -4.64
CA ALA A 24 -1.84 -3.53 -3.51
C ALA A 24 -0.46 -4.12 -3.19
N ALA A 25 0.33 -4.44 -4.21
CA ALA A 25 1.69 -4.87 -4.03
C ALA A 25 2.56 -3.73 -3.44
N LEU A 26 2.36 -2.49 -3.92
CA LEU A 26 3.05 -1.31 -3.38
C LEU A 26 2.72 -1.12 -1.90
N ALA A 27 1.43 -1.18 -1.55
CA ALA A 27 0.98 -1.04 -0.17
C ALA A 27 1.53 -2.15 0.75
N GLU A 28 1.60 -3.40 0.28
CA GLU A 28 2.15 -4.49 1.08
C GLU A 28 3.66 -4.31 1.32
N GLU A 29 4.42 -3.82 0.34
CA GLU A 29 5.84 -3.52 0.51
C GLU A 29 6.08 -2.32 1.46
N TYR A 30 5.25 -1.28 1.38
CA TYR A 30 5.26 -0.20 2.37
C TYR A 30 4.98 -0.74 3.79
N ARG A 31 3.95 -1.57 3.94
CA ARG A 31 3.59 -2.18 5.22
C ARG A 31 4.73 -3.05 5.78
N ARG A 32 5.37 -3.87 4.94
CA ARG A 32 6.53 -4.69 5.34
C ARG A 32 7.75 -3.88 5.74
N SER A 33 7.89 -2.68 5.18
CA SER A 33 8.99 -1.76 5.48
C SER A 33 8.73 -0.90 6.72
N GLY A 34 7.57 -1.06 7.38
CA GLY A 34 7.15 -0.23 8.52
C GLY A 34 6.56 1.12 8.12
N ASN A 35 6.43 1.39 6.82
CA ASN A 35 5.87 2.63 6.27
C ASN A 35 4.34 2.52 6.22
N TYR A 36 3.70 2.38 7.39
CA TYR A 36 2.27 2.08 7.46
C TYR A 36 1.39 3.21 6.91
N ALA A 37 1.81 4.47 7.08
CA ALA A 37 1.10 5.63 6.54
C ALA A 37 1.00 5.56 5.01
N GLU A 38 2.12 5.38 4.30
CA GLU A 38 2.11 5.23 2.84
C GLU A 38 1.33 3.98 2.39
N ALA A 39 1.38 2.88 3.15
CA ALA A 39 0.59 1.68 2.86
C ALA A 39 -0.92 1.98 2.89
N ILE A 40 -1.39 2.67 3.93
CA ILE A 40 -2.79 3.04 4.12
C ILE A 40 -3.26 3.96 2.98
N GLU A 41 -2.50 5.01 2.67
CA GLU A 41 -2.86 5.96 1.61
C GLU A 41 -2.90 5.29 0.23
N THR A 42 -1.92 4.43 -0.06
CA THR A 42 -1.86 3.67 -1.32
C THR A 42 -3.06 2.75 -1.47
N CYS A 43 -3.40 2.00 -0.41
CA CYS A 43 -4.58 1.13 -0.40
C CYS A 43 -5.87 1.93 -0.57
N ARG A 44 -6.06 3.03 0.18
CA ARG A 44 -7.28 3.86 0.07
C ARG A 44 -7.46 4.41 -1.34
N THR A 45 -6.38 4.93 -1.93
CA THR A 45 -6.42 5.50 -3.28
C THR A 45 -6.74 4.44 -4.33
N GLY A 46 -6.10 3.27 -4.27
CA GLY A 46 -6.37 2.19 -5.22
C GLY A 46 -7.76 1.57 -5.05
N LEU A 47 -8.24 1.44 -3.81
CA LEU A 47 -9.58 0.92 -3.50
C LEU A 47 -10.71 1.87 -3.94
N GLN A 48 -10.47 3.17 -4.10
CA GLN A 48 -11.45 4.07 -4.71
C GLN A 48 -11.77 3.65 -6.16
N ARG A 49 -10.77 3.12 -6.89
CA ARG A 49 -10.95 2.62 -8.27
C ARG A 49 -11.31 1.13 -8.31
N HIS A 50 -10.79 0.35 -7.36
CA HIS A 50 -10.98 -1.09 -7.26
C HIS A 50 -11.64 -1.50 -5.93
N PRO A 51 -12.89 -1.10 -5.68
CA PRO A 51 -13.53 -1.27 -4.36
C PRO A 51 -13.70 -2.74 -3.94
N SER A 52 -13.76 -3.65 -4.92
CA SER A 52 -13.89 -5.10 -4.70
C SER A 52 -12.55 -5.83 -4.52
N TYR A 53 -11.41 -5.13 -4.56
CA TYR A 53 -10.10 -5.79 -4.50
C TYR A 53 -9.75 -6.24 -3.09
N ILE A 54 -10.10 -7.50 -2.78
CA ILE A 54 -10.03 -8.08 -1.43
C ILE A 54 -8.62 -8.01 -0.84
N SER A 55 -7.58 -8.36 -1.62
CA SER A 55 -6.19 -8.34 -1.14
C SER A 55 -5.77 -6.96 -0.64
N ALA A 56 -6.17 -5.89 -1.34
CA ALA A 56 -5.89 -4.52 -0.89
C ALA A 56 -6.64 -4.14 0.39
N ARG A 57 -7.87 -4.63 0.58
CA ARG A 57 -8.64 -4.41 1.82
C ARG A 57 -7.98 -5.13 3.01
N VAL A 58 -7.43 -6.33 2.77
CA VAL A 58 -6.68 -7.08 3.79
C VAL A 58 -5.39 -6.33 4.16
N THR A 59 -4.60 -5.88 3.17
CA THR A 59 -3.38 -5.08 3.44
C THR A 59 -3.71 -3.79 4.20
N LEU A 60 -4.80 -3.10 3.82
CA LEU A 60 -5.26 -1.90 4.54
C LEU A 60 -5.61 -2.20 6.01
N GLY A 61 -6.37 -3.26 6.25
CA GLY A 61 -6.75 -3.65 7.61
C GLY A 61 -5.53 -3.98 8.47
N ARG A 62 -4.55 -4.70 7.91
CA ARG A 62 -3.30 -5.03 8.61
C ARG A 62 -2.48 -3.78 8.92
N ALA A 63 -2.33 -2.87 7.96
CA ALA A 63 -1.62 -1.62 8.16
C ALA A 63 -2.27 -0.73 9.26
N LEU A 64 -3.61 -0.67 9.31
CA LEU A 64 -4.34 0.07 10.34
C LEU A 64 -4.18 -0.54 11.74
N ILE A 65 -4.17 -1.87 11.83
CA ILE A 65 -3.93 -2.59 13.09
C ILE A 65 -2.50 -2.36 13.58
N GLU A 66 -1.53 -2.32 12.66
CA GLU A 66 -0.14 -2.01 12.99
C GLU A 66 -0.02 -0.57 13.48
N THR A 67 -0.56 0.44 12.78
CA THR A 67 -0.50 1.84 13.26
C THR A 67 -1.12 2.02 14.64
N ALA A 68 -2.26 1.37 14.91
CA ALA A 68 -2.92 1.47 16.21
C ALA A 68 -2.10 0.86 17.36
N GLN A 69 -1.18 -0.07 17.08
CA GLN A 69 -0.28 -0.66 18.09
C GLN A 69 0.94 0.22 18.39
N TYR A 70 1.28 1.18 17.52
CA TYR A 70 2.40 2.10 17.74
C TYR A 70 1.96 3.45 18.32
N GLU A 71 0.66 3.68 18.50
CA GLU A 71 0.10 4.87 19.14
C GLU A 71 -0.05 4.73 20.67
N ASP A 72 0.40 3.62 21.26
CA ASP A 72 0.39 3.33 22.72
C ASP A 72 1.77 3.53 23.38
#